data_AF-A0A957ZCL3-F1
#
_entry.id   AF-A0A957ZCL3-F1
#
_cell.length_a   1.000
_cell.length_b   1.000
_cell.length_c   1.000
_cell.angle_alpha   90.00
_cell.angle_beta   90.00
_cell.angle_gamma   90.00
#
_symmetry.space_group_name_H-M   'P 1'
#
loop_
_entity.id
_entity.type
_entity.pdbx_description
1 polymer ?
#
loop_
_entity_poly.entity_id
_entity_poly.type
_entity_poly.pdbx_seq_one_letter_code
_entity_poly.pdbx_strand_id
1 'polypeptide(L)' 'ALEVYQQALQIANESDDREVAGKTWADLGKVYRDMVDYDNAITAYTNARDIAVEFKNYELAGAVLLDMGQVYRNMNDS' A
#
# COMPACT_ATOMS: atom_id res chain seq x y z
N ALA A 1 4.07 0.25 -14.43
CA ALA A 1 3.87 -0.27 -13.05
C ALA A 1 2.55 0.21 -12.49
N LEU A 2 2.36 1.53 -12.33
CA LEU A 2 1.13 2.14 -11.80
C LEU A 2 -0.16 1.65 -12.47
N GLU A 3 -0.22 1.67 -13.80
CA GLU A 3 -1.42 1.25 -14.54
C GLU A 3 -1.81 -0.22 -14.29
N VAL A 4 -0.82 -1.11 -14.13
CA VAL A 4 -1.04 -2.53 -13.83
C VAL A 4 -1.59 -2.71 -12.41
N TYR A 5 -1.04 -1.98 -11.43
CA TYR A 5 -1.54 -2.02 -10.05
C TYR A 5 -2.94 -1.39 -9.91
N GLN A 6 -3.23 -0.33 -10.67
CA GLN A 6 -4.57 0.28 -10.70
C GLN A 6 -5.62 -0.65 -11.30
N GLN A 7 -5.28 -1.37 -12.38
CA GLN A 7 -6.15 -2.42 -12.94
C GLN A 7 -6.35 -3.57 -11.95
N ALA A 8 -5.28 -4.03 -11.30
CA ALA A 8 -5.38 -5.06 -10.27
C ALA A 8 -6.25 -4.62 -9.09
N LEU A 9 -6.16 -3.35 -8.66
CA LEU A 9 -7.02 -2.77 -7.63
C LEU A 9 -8.49 -2.70 -8.07
N GLN A 10 -8.74 -2.31 -9.32
CA GLN A 10 -10.11 -2.29 -9.85
C GLN A 10 -10.71 -3.70 -9.82
N ILE A 11 -9.99 -4.70 -10.32
CA ILE A 11 -10.43 -6.10 -10.31
C ILE A 11 -10.62 -6.60 -8.87
N ALA A 12 -9.67 -6.32 -7.98
CA ALA A 12 -9.74 -6.77 -6.59
C ALA A 12 -10.89 -6.10 -5.81
N ASN A 13 -11.26 -4.87 -6.16
CA ASN A 13 -12.43 -4.18 -5.58
C ASN A 13 -13.77 -4.65 -6.21
N GLU A 14 -13.75 -5.07 -7.48
CA GLU A 14 -14.92 -5.66 -8.17
C GLU A 14 -15.16 -7.10 -7.73
N SER A 15 -14.11 -7.80 -7.26
CA SER A 15 -14.21 -9.08 -6.59
C SER A 15 -14.44 -8.90 -5.09
N ASP A 16 -15.12 -9.83 -4.42
CA ASP A 16 -15.16 -9.88 -2.95
C ASP A 16 -13.78 -10.26 -2.31
N ASP A 17 -12.71 -10.32 -3.10
CA ASP A 17 -11.34 -10.60 -2.65
C ASP A 17 -10.59 -9.32 -2.21
N ARG A 18 -11.13 -8.72 -1.16
CA ARG A 18 -10.52 -7.55 -0.52
C ARG A 18 -9.13 -7.84 0.05
N GLU A 19 -8.80 -9.08 0.39
CA GLU A 19 -7.45 -9.42 0.90
C GLU A 19 -6.37 -9.20 -0.19
N VAL A 20 -6.66 -9.59 -1.44
CA VAL A 20 -5.77 -9.32 -2.59
C VAL A 20 -5.63 -7.82 -2.84
N ALA A 21 -6.69 -7.03 -2.65
CA ALA A 21 -6.60 -5.58 -2.73
C ALA A 21 -5.59 -5.01 -1.73
N GLY A 22 -5.55 -5.54 -0.50
CA GLY A 22 -4.59 -5.11 0.54
C GLY A 22 -3.12 -5.31 0.13
N LYS A 23 -2.79 -6.46 -0.47
CA LYS A 23 -1.44 -6.74 -0.98
C LYS A 23 -1.09 -5.82 -2.16
N THR A 24 -2.05 -5.62 -3.06
CA THR A 24 -1.90 -4.73 -4.23
C THR A 24 -1.64 -3.28 -3.79
N TRP A 25 -2.35 -2.79 -2.78
CA TRP A 25 -2.12 -1.49 -2.17
C TRP A 25 -0.72 -1.37 -1.56
N ALA A 26 -0.22 -2.41 -0.89
CA ALA A 26 1.12 -2.39 -0.31
C ALA A 26 2.21 -2.25 -1.39
N ASP A 27 2.06 -2.98 -2.50
CA ASP A 27 3.02 -2.89 -3.60
C ASP A 27 2.93 -1.57 -4.36
N LEU A 28 1.73 -1.00 -4.49
CA LEU A 28 1.56 0.34 -5.02
C LEU A 28 2.24 1.41 -4.14
N GLY A 29 2.17 1.26 -2.82
CA GLY A 29 2.89 2.13 -1.88
C GLY A 29 4.40 2.11 -2.07
N LYS A 30 4.98 0.93 -2.36
CA LYS A 30 6.41 0.80 -2.68
C LYS A 30 6.75 1.52 -3.98
N VAL A 31 5.93 1.35 -5.02
CA VAL A 31 6.13 2.04 -6.31
C VAL A 31 6.10 3.56 -6.13
N TYR A 32 5.12 4.09 -5.38
CA TYR A 32 5.05 5.53 -5.12
C TYR A 32 6.23 6.04 -4.30
N ARG A 33 6.66 5.30 -3.26
CA ARG A 33 7.87 5.64 -2.49
C ARG A 33 9.10 5.72 -3.39
N ASP A 34 9.28 4.74 -4.27
CA ASP A 34 10.42 4.67 -5.18
C ASP A 34 10.37 5.80 -6.24
N MET A 35 9.18 6.34 -6.52
CA MET A 35 8.96 7.52 -7.36
C MET A 35 9.12 8.85 -6.60
N VAL A 36 9.45 8.83 -5.30
CA VAL A 36 9.50 10.03 -4.43
C VAL A 36 8.13 10.71 -4.30
N ASP A 37 7.05 10.00 -4.65
CA ASP A 37 5.66 10.45 -4.51
C ASP A 37 5.14 10.01 -3.15
N TYR A 38 5.64 10.68 -2.12
CA TYR A 38 5.43 10.25 -0.73
C TYR A 38 3.96 10.35 -0.28
N ASP A 39 3.21 11.33 -0.78
CA ASP A 39 1.80 11.49 -0.46
C ASP A 39 0.98 10.28 -0.94
N ASN A 40 1.15 9.90 -2.20
CA ASN A 40 0.47 8.72 -2.75
C ASN A 40 0.98 7.41 -2.12
N ALA A 41 2.25 7.34 -1.72
CA ALA A 41 2.79 6.19 -0.99
C ALA A 41 2.09 6.01 0.37
N ILE A 42 1.91 7.10 1.14
CA ILE A 42 1.21 7.09 2.42
C ILE A 42 -0.25 6.66 2.23
N THR A 43 -0.94 7.19 1.22
CA THR A 43 -2.33 6.78 0.92
C THR A 43 -2.42 5.29 0.58
N ALA A 44 -1.53 4.79 -0.27
CA ALA A 44 -1.53 3.38 -0.66
C ALA A 44 -1.25 2.46 0.53
N TYR A 45 -0.23 2.76 1.34
CA TYR A 45 0.06 2.00 2.55
C TYR A 45 -1.07 2.06 3.60
N THR A 46 -1.74 3.21 3.74
CA THR A 46 -2.89 3.34 4.65
C THR A 46 -4.01 2.38 4.27
N ASN A 47 -4.35 2.31 2.98
CA ASN A 47 -5.37 1.37 2.48
C ASN A 47 -4.94 -0.09 2.69
N ALA A 48 -3.67 -0.42 2.42
CA ALA A 48 -3.12 -1.76 2.64
C ALA A 48 -3.25 -2.18 4.11
N ARG A 49 -2.89 -1.29 5.04
CA ARG A 49 -2.98 -1.54 6.48
C ARG A 49 -4.42 -1.78 6.92
N ASP A 50 -5.36 -0.94 6.49
CA ASP A 50 -6.76 -1.03 6.94
C ASP A 50 -7.40 -2.36 6.52
N ILE A 51 -7.13 -2.79 5.28
CA ILE A 51 -7.53 -4.11 4.79
C ILE A 51 -6.80 -5.22 5.56
N ALA A 52 -5.50 -5.10 5.77
CA ALA A 52 -4.73 -6.10 6.51
C ALA A 52 -5.30 -6.30 7.93
N VAL A 53 -5.72 -5.23 8.60
CA VAL A 53 -6.38 -5.29 9.92
C VAL A 53 -7.77 -5.93 9.83
N GLU A 54 -8.58 -5.58 8.83
CA GLU A 54 -9.90 -6.17 8.58
C GLU A 54 -9.83 -7.70 8.47
N PHE A 55 -8.81 -8.22 7.78
CA PHE A 55 -8.59 -9.65 7.57
C PHE A 55 -7.67 -10.30 8.62
N LYS A 56 -7.29 -9.56 9.68
CA LYS A 56 -6.36 -10.01 10.74
C LYS A 56 -5.00 -10.48 10.22
N ASN A 57 -4.59 -9.99 9.05
CA ASN A 57 -3.25 -10.18 8.50
C ASN A 57 -2.27 -9.17 9.14
N TYR A 58 -1.93 -9.41 10.41
CA TYR A 58 -1.05 -8.51 11.17
C TYR A 58 0.39 -8.49 10.66
N GLU A 59 0.82 -9.54 9.94
CA GLU A 59 2.12 -9.57 9.26
C GLU A 59 2.19 -8.47 8.19
N LEU A 60 1.19 -8.41 7.30
CA LEU A 60 1.10 -7.38 6.28
C LEU A 60 0.97 -5.98 6.91
N ALA A 61 0.14 -5.83 7.94
CA ALA A 61 -0.02 -4.56 8.64
C ALA A 61 1.31 -4.05 9.24
N GLY A 62 2.10 -4.95 9.85
CA GLY A 62 3.41 -4.62 10.40
C GLY A 62 4.41 -4.21 9.32
N ALA A 63 4.47 -4.96 8.21
CA ALA A 63 5.34 -4.64 7.08
C ALA A 63 5.03 -3.26 6.49
N VAL A 64 3.75 -2.98 6.26
CA VAL A 64 3.27 -1.69 5.74
C VAL A 64 3.60 -0.53 6.68
N LEU A 65 3.48 -0.71 8.00
CA LEU A 65 3.86 0.32 8.97
C LEU A 65 5.37 0.62 8.96
N LEU A 66 6.21 -0.41 8.78
CA LEU A 66 7.66 -0.21 8.62
C LEU A 66 7.98 0.57 7.35
N ASP A 67 7.31 0.24 6.24
CA ASP A 67 7.47 0.96 4.97
C ASP A 67 6.99 2.42 5.06
N MET A 68 5.87 2.69 5.74
CA MET A 68 5.44 4.07 6.04
C MET A 68 6.48 4.84 6.87
N GLY A 69 7.10 4.18 7.84
CA GLY A 69 8.19 4.76 8.62
C GLY A 69 9.38 5.17 7.75
N GLN A 70 9.71 4.37 6.73
CA GLN A 70 10.73 4.72 5.74
C GLN A 70 10.31 5.93 4.90
N VAL A 71 9.05 5.99 4.47
CA VAL A 71 8.53 7.16 3.71
C VAL A 71 8.67 8.44 4.52
N TYR A 72 8.25 8.45 5.78
CA TYR A 72 8.38 9.65 6.63
C TYR A 72 9.84 10.06 6.87
N ARG A 73 10.75 9.08 7.00
CA ARG A 73 12.18 9.38 7.08
C ARG A 73 12.70 10.04 5.81
N ASN A 74 12.36 9.47 4.65
CA ASN A 74 12.78 10.02 3.36
C ASN A 74 12.23 11.43 3.12
N MET A 75 10.98 11.70 3.52
CA MET A 75 10.38 13.05 3.46
C MET A 75 11.14 14.08 4.30
N ASN A 76 11.64 13.68 5.47
CA ASN A 76 12.37 14.56 6.37
C ASN A 76 13.83 14.78 5.94
N ASP A 77 14.38 13.87 5.13
CA ASP A 77 15.72 13.97 4.55
C ASP A 77 15.74 14.69 3.17
N SER A 78 14.55 15.08 2.65
CA SER A 78 14.36 15.79 1.37
C SER A 78 14.25 17.30 1.57
#